data_AF-A0A662P8J0-F1
#
_entry.id   AF-A0A662P8J0-F1
#
_cell.length_a   1.000
_cell.length_b   1.000
_cell.length_c   1.000
_cell.angle_alpha   90.00
_cell.angle_beta   90.00
_cell.angle_gamma   90.00
#
_symmetry.space_group_name_H-M   'P 1'
#
loop_
_entity.id
_entity.type
_entity.pdbx_description
1 polymer ?
#
loop_
_entity_poly.entity_id
_entity_poly.type
_entity_poly.pdbx_seq_one_letter_code
_entity_poly.pdbx_strand_id
1 'polypeptide(L)'
;MAYAFWERLGLTKGEQYRQLLERAWNLGWSQRRFFREARSRGLGYAEALMREDWHRFSYVESARTYSGKLTQHIFFDEVVRKLHYEEKWSWKEIKEFLKERKEPEKWTPETKVKERIYKSYLKEALPEKADT
;
A
#
# COMPACT_ATOMS: atom_id res chain seq x y z
N MET A 1 -7.62 9.88 8.63
CA MET A 1 -7.45 8.76 7.68
C MET A 1 -8.35 8.99 6.48
N ALA A 2 -7.76 9.54 5.43
CA ALA A 2 -8.41 9.81 4.16
C ALA A 2 -7.42 9.35 3.07
N TYR A 3 -7.94 8.84 1.95
CA TYR A 3 -7.05 8.60 0.83
C TYR A 3 -6.56 9.95 0.27
N ALA A 4 -5.26 10.03 -0.03
CA ALA A 4 -4.64 11.28 -0.45
C ALA A 4 -5.17 11.76 -1.83
N PHE A 5 -5.86 10.91 -2.59
CA PHE A 5 -6.54 11.32 -3.81
C PHE A 5 -7.72 12.28 -3.59
N TRP A 6 -8.36 12.34 -2.40
CA TRP A 6 -9.43 13.32 -2.15
C TRP A 6 -8.90 14.75 -2.08
N GLU A 7 -7.69 14.95 -1.57
CA GLU A 7 -7.03 16.25 -1.59
C GLU A 7 -6.63 16.66 -3.01
N ARG A 8 -6.22 15.68 -3.84
CA ARG A 8 -5.73 15.92 -5.21
C ARG A 8 -6.84 16.16 -6.22
N LEU A 9 -7.94 15.41 -6.10
CA LEU A 9 -9.06 15.44 -7.05
C LEU A 9 -10.24 16.27 -6.54
N GLY A 10 -10.24 16.65 -5.26
CA GLY A 10 -11.41 17.17 -4.57
C GLY A 10 -12.39 16.06 -4.19
N LEU A 11 -13.42 16.42 -3.42
CA LEU A 11 -14.38 15.46 -2.85
C LEU A 11 -15.11 14.65 -3.94
N THR A 12 -15.72 15.31 -4.92
CA THR A 12 -16.55 14.65 -5.94
C THR A 12 -15.76 13.69 -6.83
N LYS A 13 -14.66 14.16 -7.43
CA LYS A 13 -13.85 13.31 -8.31
C LYS A 13 -13.04 12.28 -7.53
N GLY A 14 -12.61 12.61 -6.31
CA GLY A 14 -11.94 11.64 -5.46
C GLY A 14 -12.88 10.51 -5.03
N GLU A 15 -14.16 10.78 -4.78
CA GLU A 15 -15.17 9.73 -4.56
C GLU A 15 -15.39 8.87 -5.81
N GLN A 16 -15.46 9.47 -7.00
CA GLN A 16 -15.51 8.71 -8.27
C GLN A 16 -14.27 7.84 -8.47
N TYR A 17 -13.09 8.34 -8.09
CA TYR A 17 -11.83 7.59 -8.14
C TYR A 17 -11.81 6.42 -7.15
N ARG A 18 -12.32 6.64 -5.92
CA ARG A 18 -12.49 5.59 -4.91
C ARG A 18 -13.41 4.47 -5.40
N GLN A 19 -14.57 4.83 -5.96
CA GLN A 19 -15.51 3.87 -6.54
C GLN A 19 -14.89 3.09 -7.70
N LEU A 20 -14.05 3.75 -8.51
CA LEU A 20 -13.33 3.09 -9.58
C LEU A 20 -12.28 2.11 -9.05
N LEU A 21 -11.56 2.47 -7.98
CA LEU A 21 -10.62 1.57 -7.28
C LEU A 21 -11.34 0.34 -6.71
N GLU A 22 -12.45 0.53 -6.01
CA GLU A 22 -13.29 -0.56 -5.49
C GLU A 22 -13.75 -1.49 -6.60
N ARG A 23 -14.28 -0.92 -7.69
CA ARG A 23 -14.68 -1.69 -8.86
C ARG A 23 -13.51 -2.46 -9.46
N ALA A 24 -12.35 -1.83 -9.61
CA ALA A 24 -11.16 -2.45 -10.16
C ALA A 24 -10.69 -3.61 -9.29
N TRP A 25 -10.72 -3.47 -7.97
CA TRP A 25 -10.38 -4.51 -7.01
C TRP A 25 -11.35 -5.69 -7.09
N ASN A 26 -12.65 -5.43 -7.04
CA ASN A 26 -13.69 -6.46 -7.09
C ASN A 26 -13.70 -7.24 -8.41
N LEU A 27 -13.35 -6.59 -9.52
CA LEU A 27 -13.25 -7.22 -10.84
C LEU A 27 -11.86 -7.79 -11.15
N GLY A 28 -10.91 -7.74 -10.21
CA GLY A 28 -9.56 -8.27 -10.40
C GLY A 28 -8.75 -7.57 -11.51
N TRP A 29 -8.96 -6.27 -11.70
CA TRP A 29 -8.25 -5.52 -12.74
C TRP A 29 -6.76 -5.38 -12.43
N SER A 30 -5.95 -5.35 -13.49
CA SER A 30 -4.55 -4.94 -13.37
C SER A 30 -4.41 -3.43 -13.17
N GLN A 31 -3.34 -3.00 -12.51
CA GLN A 31 -3.02 -1.58 -12.31
C GLN A 31 -3.02 -0.79 -13.63
N ARG A 32 -2.46 -1.38 -14.71
CA ARG A 32 -2.43 -0.74 -16.04
C ARG A 32 -3.83 -0.49 -16.60
N ARG A 33 -4.75 -1.46 -16.43
CA ARG A 33 -6.14 -1.31 -16.85
C ARG A 33 -6.83 -0.21 -16.05
N PHE A 34 -6.65 -0.21 -14.73
CA PHE A 34 -7.19 0.82 -13.87
C PHE A 34 -6.70 2.22 -14.26
N PHE A 35 -5.40 2.42 -14.51
CA PHE A 35 -4.85 3.71 -14.92
C PHE A 35 -5.42 4.20 -16.25
N ARG A 36 -5.58 3.30 -17.22
CA ARG A 36 -6.20 3.63 -18.51
C ARG A 36 -7.64 4.11 -18.30
N GLU A 37 -8.41 3.39 -17.50
CA GLU A 37 -9.81 3.73 -17.20
C GLU A 37 -9.91 5.06 -16.45
N ALA A 38 -9.10 5.27 -15.41
CA ALA A 38 -9.08 6.50 -14.64
C ALA A 38 -8.76 7.73 -15.51
N ARG A 39 -7.79 7.61 -16.42
CA ARG A 39 -7.45 8.67 -17.38
C ARG A 39 -8.60 8.94 -18.35
N SER A 40 -9.24 7.90 -18.89
CA SER A 40 -10.38 8.05 -19.81
C SER A 40 -11.57 8.78 -19.19
N ARG A 41 -11.72 8.70 -17.85
CA ARG A 41 -12.78 9.34 -17.08
C ARG A 41 -12.39 10.72 -16.52
N GLY A 42 -11.21 11.23 -16.86
CA GLY A 42 -10.71 12.51 -16.32
C GLY A 42 -10.39 12.49 -14.82
N LEU A 43 -10.10 11.29 -14.28
CA LEU A 43 -9.70 11.05 -12.90
C LEU A 43 -8.20 10.73 -12.77
N GLY A 44 -7.46 10.78 -13.88
CA GLY A 44 -6.02 10.54 -13.91
C GLY A 44 -5.21 11.74 -13.44
N TYR A 45 -4.09 11.48 -12.78
CA TYR A 45 -3.08 12.46 -12.36
C TYR A 45 -1.69 11.82 -12.44
N ALA A 46 -0.69 12.39 -11.76
CA ALA A 46 0.68 11.88 -11.79
C ALA A 46 0.73 10.37 -11.50
N GLU A 47 1.35 9.59 -12.41
CA GLU A 47 1.28 8.14 -12.38
C GLU A 47 1.91 7.54 -11.11
N ALA A 48 2.99 8.14 -10.61
CA ALA A 48 3.62 7.72 -9.36
C ALA A 48 2.64 7.78 -8.18
N LEU A 49 1.85 8.84 -8.09
CA LEU A 49 0.85 9.01 -7.05
C LEU A 49 -0.33 8.04 -7.23
N MET A 50 -0.82 7.85 -8.45
CA MET A 50 -1.85 6.85 -8.74
C MET A 50 -1.40 5.42 -8.38
N ARG A 51 -0.10 5.14 -8.58
CA ARG A 51 0.53 3.87 -8.22
C ARG A 51 0.58 3.68 -6.71
N GLU A 52 0.97 4.71 -5.97
CA GLU A 52 0.91 4.70 -4.51
C GLU A 52 -0.52 4.48 -4.01
N ASP A 53 -1.51 5.20 -4.56
CA ASP A 53 -2.91 5.05 -4.17
C ASP A 53 -3.44 3.64 -4.47
N TRP A 54 -3.04 3.04 -5.60
CA TRP A 54 -3.34 1.64 -5.93
C TRP A 54 -2.75 0.67 -4.89
N HIS A 55 -1.49 0.85 -4.51
CA HIS A 55 -0.86 0.01 -3.49
C HIS A 55 -1.53 0.19 -2.13
N ARG A 56 -1.70 1.44 -1.67
CA ARG A 56 -2.39 1.74 -0.41
C ARG A 56 -3.77 1.09 -0.37
N PHE A 57 -4.56 1.25 -1.42
CA PHE A 57 -5.88 0.66 -1.53
C PHE A 57 -5.84 -0.87 -1.40
N SER A 58 -4.88 -1.52 -2.07
CA SER A 58 -4.70 -2.98 -2.01
C SER A 58 -4.37 -3.49 -0.60
N TYR A 59 -3.55 -2.75 0.17
CA TYR A 59 -3.26 -3.10 1.57
C TYR A 59 -4.51 -2.97 2.44
N VAL A 60 -5.21 -1.84 2.33
CA VAL A 60 -6.38 -1.53 3.15
C VAL A 60 -7.52 -2.52 2.88
N GLU A 61 -7.86 -2.75 1.62
CA GLU A 61 -8.98 -3.64 1.26
C GLU A 61 -8.68 -5.14 1.47
N SER A 62 -7.42 -5.50 1.75
CA SER A 62 -7.10 -6.85 2.21
C SER A 62 -7.57 -7.13 3.65
N ALA A 63 -7.80 -6.08 4.46
CA ALA A 63 -8.32 -6.22 5.81
C ALA A 63 -9.85 -6.30 5.84
N ARG A 64 -10.36 -7.30 6.56
CA ARG A 64 -11.81 -7.58 6.66
C ARG A 64 -12.55 -6.66 7.62
N THR A 65 -11.92 -6.23 8.70
CA THR A 65 -12.54 -5.42 9.75
C THR A 65 -12.20 -3.95 9.60
N TYR A 66 -13.08 -3.07 10.07
CA TYR A 66 -12.83 -1.64 10.09
C TYR A 66 -11.54 -1.30 10.85
N SER A 67 -11.35 -1.86 12.06
CA SER A 67 -10.12 -1.69 12.82
C SER A 67 -8.88 -2.16 12.06
N GLY A 68 -8.98 -3.30 11.35
CA GLY A 68 -7.92 -3.80 10.49
C GLY A 68 -7.58 -2.84 9.35
N LYS A 69 -8.59 -2.25 8.69
CA LYS A 69 -8.40 -1.23 7.65
C LYS A 69 -7.67 0.00 8.18
N LEU A 70 -8.04 0.47 9.38
CA LEU A 70 -7.36 1.57 10.05
C LEU A 70 -5.88 1.24 10.32
N THR A 71 -5.59 0.03 10.82
CA THR A 71 -4.21 -0.43 11.01
C THR A 71 -3.44 -0.52 9.70
N GLN A 72 -4.07 -0.96 8.60
CA GLN A 72 -3.42 -1.06 7.29
C GLN A 72 -3.09 0.31 6.70
N HIS A 73 -3.89 1.33 6.96
CA HIS A 73 -3.54 2.70 6.59
C HIS A 73 -2.28 3.17 7.30
N ILE A 74 -2.20 2.99 8.62
CA ILE A 74 -1.01 3.35 9.42
C ILE A 74 0.20 2.56 8.94
N PHE A 75 0.04 1.24 8.77
CA PHE A 75 1.10 0.37 8.26
C PHE A 75 1.61 0.82 6.88
N PHE A 76 0.71 1.21 5.97
CA PHE A 76 1.14 1.69 4.67
C PHE A 76 1.93 3.01 4.79
N ASP A 77 1.40 3.96 5.55
CA ASP A 77 1.94 5.33 5.61
C ASP A 77 3.27 5.41 6.34
N GLU A 78 3.42 4.62 7.41
CA GLU A 78 4.57 4.67 8.32
C GLU A 78 5.59 3.56 8.07
N VAL A 79 5.22 2.46 7.41
CA VAL A 79 6.15 1.36 7.13
C VAL A 79 6.39 1.23 5.64
N VAL A 80 5.35 0.88 4.86
CA VAL A 80 5.52 0.56 3.43
C VAL A 80 6.06 1.76 2.65
N ARG A 81 5.53 2.96 2.92
CA ARG A 81 5.93 4.18 2.24
C ARG A 81 7.36 4.59 2.59
N LYS A 82 7.79 4.43 3.85
CA LYS A 82 9.18 4.69 4.27
C LYS A 82 10.14 3.70 3.64
N LEU A 83 9.81 2.40 3.62
CA LEU A 83 10.61 1.40 2.89
C LEU A 83 10.76 1.75 1.40
N HIS A 84 9.70 2.28 0.77
CA HIS A 84 9.78 2.65 -0.64
C HIS A 84 10.62 3.92 -0.88
N TYR A 85 10.38 4.98 -0.12
CA TYR A 85 10.98 6.29 -0.41
C TYR A 85 12.28 6.58 0.35
N GLU A 86 12.45 6.08 1.57
CA GLU A 86 13.66 6.27 2.38
C GLU A 86 14.67 5.18 2.02
N GLU A 87 14.28 3.90 2.17
CA GLU A 87 15.15 2.74 1.92
C GLU A 87 15.27 2.37 0.43
N LYS A 88 14.53 3.07 -0.45
CA LYS A 88 14.54 2.90 -1.91
C LYS A 88 14.14 1.51 -2.40
N TRP A 89 13.40 0.74 -1.59
CA TRP A 89 12.94 -0.58 -2.02
C TRP A 89 11.87 -0.46 -3.09
N SER A 90 11.90 -1.32 -4.09
CA SER A 90 10.83 -1.32 -5.09
C SER A 90 9.52 -1.88 -4.52
N TRP A 91 8.36 -1.48 -5.07
CA TRP A 91 7.06 -2.07 -4.68
C TRP A 91 7.03 -3.59 -4.81
N LYS A 92 7.75 -4.13 -5.80
CA LYS A 92 7.88 -5.57 -6.03
C LYS A 92 8.71 -6.20 -4.91
N GLU A 93 9.85 -5.61 -4.60
CA GLU A 93 10.74 -6.06 -3.54
C GLU A 93 10.05 -6.06 -2.16
N ILE A 94 9.32 -4.99 -1.82
CA ILE A 94 8.55 -4.95 -0.56
C ILE A 94 7.54 -6.11 -0.52
N LYS A 95 6.83 -6.36 -1.62
CA LYS A 95 5.84 -7.44 -1.70
C LYS A 95 6.49 -8.82 -1.57
N GLU A 96 7.64 -9.03 -2.20
CA GLU A 96 8.40 -10.29 -2.11
C GLU A 96 8.92 -10.51 -0.69
N PHE A 97 9.56 -9.49 -0.10
CA PHE A 97 10.01 -9.51 1.28
C PHE A 97 8.88 -9.82 2.28
N LEU A 98 7.71 -9.16 2.16
CA LEU A 98 6.56 -9.41 3.04
C LEU A 98 5.97 -10.83 2.91
N LYS A 99 6.26 -11.55 1.82
CA LYS A 99 5.94 -12.97 1.69
C LYS A 99 7.02 -13.83 2.34
N GLU A 100 8.29 -13.58 2.00
CA GLU A 100 9.45 -14.30 2.54
C GLU A 100 9.55 -14.23 4.06
N ARG A 101 9.17 -13.11 4.68
CA ARG A 101 9.19 -12.96 6.14
C ARG A 101 8.28 -13.97 6.86
N LYS A 102 7.30 -14.56 6.18
CA LYS A 102 6.43 -15.59 6.75
C LYS A 102 7.08 -16.98 6.80
N GLU A 103 8.27 -17.13 6.22
CA GLU A 103 9.03 -18.39 6.15
C GLU A 103 10.44 -18.21 6.74
N PRO A 104 10.59 -18.07 8.07
CA PRO A 104 11.88 -17.78 8.73
C PRO A 104 13.00 -18.76 8.41
N GLU A 105 12.66 -20.01 8.15
CA GLU A 105 13.61 -21.07 7.80
C GLU A 105 14.36 -20.80 6.48
N LYS A 106 13.77 -20.00 5.58
CA LYS A 106 14.35 -19.67 4.28
C LYS A 106 15.10 -18.33 4.28
N TRP A 107 15.26 -17.68 5.43
CA TRP A 107 15.86 -16.36 5.50
C TRP A 107 17.34 -16.35 5.18
N THR A 108 17.69 -15.62 4.12
CA THR A 108 19.08 -15.32 3.78
C THR A 108 19.63 -14.25 4.74
N PRO A 109 20.96 -14.05 4.77
CA PRO A 109 21.55 -12.91 5.50
C PRO A 109 20.94 -11.56 5.08
N GLU A 110 20.63 -11.39 3.79
CA GLU A 110 19.97 -10.19 3.28
C GLU A 110 18.56 -10.02 3.84
N THR A 111 17.75 -11.08 3.86
CA THR A 111 16.39 -11.06 4.43
C THR A 111 16.42 -10.68 5.91
N LYS A 112 17.43 -11.12 6.67
CA LYS A 112 17.60 -10.75 8.09
C LYS A 112 17.89 -9.26 8.27
N VAL A 113 18.70 -8.66 7.39
CA VAL A 113 18.94 -7.21 7.41
C VAL A 113 17.66 -6.45 7.08
N LYS A 114 16.94 -6.88 6.04
CA LYS A 114 15.65 -6.31 5.65
C LYS A 114 14.60 -6.41 6.77
N GLU A 115 14.51 -7.54 7.47
CA GLU A 115 13.61 -7.70 8.62
C GLU A 115 13.97 -6.76 9.77
N ARG A 116 15.26 -6.49 10.02
CA ARG A 116 15.66 -5.53 11.06
C ARG A 116 15.17 -4.11 10.74
N ILE A 117 15.34 -3.66 9.50
CA ILE A 117 14.88 -2.34 9.02
C ILE A 117 13.35 -2.27 9.04
N TYR A 118 12.68 -3.32 8.55
CA TYR A 118 11.22 -3.43 8.62
C TYR A 118 10.71 -3.33 10.06
N LYS A 119 11.34 -4.05 11.00
CA LYS A 119 10.96 -4.05 12.41
C LYS A 119 11.18 -2.71 13.09
N SER A 120 12.21 -1.93 12.72
CA SER A 120 12.40 -0.60 13.31
C SER A 120 11.24 0.33 12.98
N TYR A 121 10.79 0.35 11.71
CA TYR A 121 9.62 1.13 11.32
C TYR A 121 8.31 0.58 11.91
N LEU A 122 8.14 -0.74 11.92
CA LEU A 122 6.93 -1.35 12.48
C LEU A 122 6.79 -1.07 13.98
N LYS A 123 7.88 -1.12 14.74
CA LYS A 123 7.88 -0.87 16.18
C LYS A 123 7.48 0.56 16.51
N GLU A 124 7.91 1.52 15.70
CA GLU A 124 7.53 2.92 15.84
C GLU A 124 6.04 3.13 15.49
N ALA A 125 5.58 2.56 14.38
CA ALA A 125 4.23 2.78 13.87
C ALA A 125 3.14 2.01 14.64
N LEU A 126 3.41 0.76 14.99
CA LEU A 126 2.45 -0.20 15.55
C LEU A 126 3.18 -1.10 16.58
N PRO A 127 3.53 -0.56 17.75
CA PRO A 127 4.35 -1.28 18.75
C PRO A 127 3.73 -2.61 19.19
N GLU A 128 2.39 -2.67 19.27
CA GLU A 128 1.64 -3.89 19.61
C GLU A 128 1.83 -5.04 18.61
N LYS A 129 2.32 -4.74 17.39
CA LYS A 129 2.52 -5.72 16.31
C LYS A 129 3.99 -6.04 16.02
N ALA A 130 4.93 -5.44 16.74
CA ALA A 130 6.36 -5.58 16.46
C ALA A 130 6.90 -7.00 16.70
N ASP A 131 6.27 -7.74 17.61
CA ASP A 131 6.70 -9.08 18.04
C ASP A 131 5.84 -10.23 17.47
N THR A 132 4.82 -9.90 16.66
CA THR A 132 3.97 -10.85 15.90
C THR A 132 4.39 -11.02 14.44
#